data_AF-A8ULH2-F1
#
_entry.id   AF-A8ULH2-F1
#
_cell.length_a   1.000
_cell.length_b   1.000
_cell.length_c   1.000
_cell.angle_alpha   90.00
_cell.angle_beta   90.00
_cell.angle_gamma   90.00
#
_symmetry.space_group_name_H-M   'P 1'
#
loop_
_entity.id
_entity.type
_entity.pdbx_description
1 polymer ?
#
loop_
_entity_poly.entity_id
_entity_poly.type
_entity_poly.pdbx_seq_one_letter_code
_entity_poly.pdbx_strand_id
1 'polypeptide(L)'
;MMAKHTKYRINYKLSSNKNRPMRLFYILILLGVLSCAENKQELKVIESKAEDVVNVSAEIVKEKDSIPFSEIIESISQKSLPLIDDTSFDTFIDGYYSHRVNKQRLKLEDLYPNFHKEGYNYLPIDVYKLKLSENFFTVVVTIKKGDHEMESTLVNYDLIGNIIDYQVIAYDEIAEGMFRTESKITDNRIVVHQVVWEEEPKIKQVTYQILDDGIIDELDSKVLNEELSNLPIITITLEELKLNLLNIKTEFVVSEEHPDNPDDIIVVVPEIVEEGEHYFELNNHILIINARSGEVMQKFSQKGLTSDAVMLRDIKIDIGPYLVTENTHAFGILMYRYGTSRANPYENENIELFIKSGDTLKNVLYNFDIMDYGGERVADCEGEYLRTTSALMPLTTKTNGFFDIRVESEIIYTESSLDKDGECNATDKHSTQTKLLKFNGKFYE
;
A
#
# COMPACT_ATOMS: atom_id res chain seq x y z
N MET A 1 -9.89 -28.54 22.75
CA MET A 1 -11.27 -28.02 22.66
C MET A 1 -11.24 -27.02 21.52
N MET A 2 -11.97 -27.28 20.43
CA MET A 2 -11.81 -26.60 19.14
C MET A 2 -11.96 -25.07 19.27
N ALA A 3 -10.87 -24.34 19.02
CA ALA A 3 -10.89 -22.90 18.86
C ALA A 3 -11.55 -22.58 17.51
N LYS A 4 -12.63 -21.79 17.53
CA LYS A 4 -13.20 -21.21 16.33
C LYS A 4 -12.21 -20.17 15.82
N HIS A 5 -11.57 -20.47 14.69
CA HIS A 5 -10.85 -19.50 13.88
C HIS A 5 -11.83 -18.42 13.42
N THR A 6 -11.77 -17.24 14.00
CA THR A 6 -12.43 -16.06 13.44
C THR A 6 -11.36 -15.31 12.67
N LYS A 7 -11.26 -15.55 11.36
CA LYS A 7 -10.58 -14.58 10.48
C LYS A 7 -11.32 -13.26 10.66
N TYR A 8 -10.65 -12.23 11.17
CA TYR A 8 -11.13 -10.86 11.05
C TYR A 8 -10.99 -10.43 9.58
N ARG A 9 -11.92 -10.91 8.75
CA ARG A 9 -12.20 -10.30 7.45
C ARG A 9 -12.76 -8.90 7.71
N ILE A 10 -12.30 -7.92 6.93
CA ILE A 10 -12.96 -6.62 6.82
C ILE A 10 -14.34 -6.88 6.19
N ASN A 11 -15.30 -7.29 7.03
CA ASN A 11 -16.67 -7.55 6.60
C ASN A 11 -17.38 -6.20 6.52
N TYR A 12 -17.33 -5.56 5.35
CA TYR A 12 -18.28 -4.50 5.03
C TYR A 12 -19.66 -5.13 4.96
N LYS A 13 -20.45 -4.94 6.02
CA LYS A 13 -21.85 -5.34 6.03
C LYS A 13 -22.61 -4.27 5.26
N LEU A 14 -23.06 -4.56 4.04
CA LEU A 14 -23.96 -3.68 3.29
C LEU A 14 -25.22 -3.42 4.13
N SER A 15 -25.25 -2.28 4.83
CA SER A 15 -26.30 -1.94 5.78
C SER A 15 -27.43 -1.20 5.06
N SER A 16 -28.60 -1.83 5.02
CA SER A 16 -29.84 -1.11 4.69
C SER A 16 -30.23 -0.20 5.87
N ASN A 17 -30.19 1.10 5.60
CA ASN A 17 -30.56 2.22 6.46
C ASN A 17 -31.79 1.93 7.37
N LYS A 18 -31.63 2.05 8.71
CA LYS A 18 -32.73 2.28 9.67
C LYS A 18 -32.23 2.86 11.00
N ASN A 19 -32.55 4.13 11.20
CA ASN A 19 -32.43 4.92 12.44
C ASN A 19 -32.74 4.17 13.75
N ARG A 20 -31.84 4.25 14.74
CA ARG A 20 -32.15 4.14 16.19
C ARG A 20 -31.19 4.99 17.04
N PRO A 21 -31.66 5.70 18.10
CA PRO A 21 -30.83 6.61 18.89
C PRO A 21 -30.22 6.00 20.18
N MET A 22 -28.96 6.39 20.42
CA MET A 22 -28.27 6.78 21.67
C MET A 22 -28.47 6.01 22.99
N ARG A 23 -27.35 5.60 23.64
CA ARG A 23 -27.16 5.68 25.12
C ARG A 23 -25.68 5.85 25.50
N LEU A 24 -25.36 6.97 26.17
CA LEU A 24 -24.11 7.17 26.93
C LEU A 24 -24.13 6.31 28.21
N PHE A 25 -23.02 5.62 28.51
CA PHE A 25 -22.76 5.04 29.83
C PHE A 25 -21.51 5.68 30.44
N TYR A 26 -21.69 6.39 31.56
CA TYR A 26 -20.63 6.79 32.48
C TYR A 26 -20.40 5.67 33.49
N ILE A 27 -19.15 5.27 33.74
CA ILE A 27 -18.79 4.36 34.83
C ILE A 27 -17.90 5.13 35.84
N LEU A 28 -18.42 5.25 37.07
CA LEU A 28 -17.70 5.71 38.27
C LEU A 28 -16.75 4.60 38.76
N ILE A 29 -15.49 4.94 39.03
CA ILE A 29 -14.55 4.09 39.77
C ILE A 29 -14.59 4.48 41.25
N LEU A 30 -14.95 3.52 42.10
CA LEU A 30 -14.96 3.64 43.57
C LEU A 30 -13.61 3.17 44.13
N LEU A 31 -12.86 4.07 44.77
CA LEU A 31 -11.64 3.79 45.52
C LEU A 31 -11.98 3.11 46.86
N GLY A 32 -11.48 1.89 47.08
CA GLY A 32 -11.52 1.18 48.35
C GLY A 32 -10.12 1.05 48.95
N VAL A 33 -9.84 1.87 49.97
CA VAL A 33 -8.63 1.80 50.79
C VAL A 33 -8.89 0.80 51.93
N LEU A 34 -8.03 -0.19 52.12
CA LEU A 34 -7.95 -0.93 53.38
C LEU A 34 -6.48 -1.16 53.76
N SER A 35 -6.19 -0.68 54.96
CA SER A 35 -4.91 -0.63 55.68
C SER A 35 -4.74 -1.85 56.60
N CYS A 36 -3.49 -2.07 57.03
CA CYS A 36 -2.96 -2.75 58.23
C CYS A 36 -1.90 -3.81 57.85
N ALA A 37 -0.80 -4.04 58.58
CA ALA A 37 -0.07 -3.35 59.64
C ALA A 37 1.26 -4.11 59.79
N GLU A 38 2.33 -3.42 60.18
CA GLU A 38 3.68 -3.96 60.37
C GLU A 38 3.76 -5.03 61.48
N ASN A 39 4.70 -5.98 61.33
CA ASN A 39 5.43 -6.48 62.50
C ASN A 39 6.87 -6.88 62.14
N LYS A 40 7.80 -6.43 62.98
CA LYS A 40 9.26 -6.44 62.80
C LYS A 40 9.85 -7.42 63.82
N GLN A 41 10.75 -8.31 63.39
CA GLN A 41 11.56 -9.11 64.32
C GLN A 41 13.01 -9.22 63.83
N GLU A 42 13.92 -8.79 64.71
CA GLU A 42 15.38 -8.72 64.54
C GLU A 42 16.05 -10.09 64.42
N LEU A 43 17.16 -10.16 63.67
CA LEU A 43 18.20 -11.17 63.84
C LEU A 43 19.60 -10.53 63.92
N LYS A 44 20.39 -11.07 64.83
CA LYS A 44 21.69 -10.61 65.35
C LYS A 44 22.83 -10.60 64.33
N VAL A 45 23.68 -9.58 64.47
CA VAL A 45 25.02 -9.46 63.88
C VAL A 45 25.99 -10.42 64.57
N ILE A 46 26.75 -11.20 63.79
CA ILE A 46 28.02 -11.79 64.18
C ILE A 46 29.04 -11.39 63.11
N GLU A 47 30.03 -10.60 63.50
CA GLU A 47 31.22 -10.26 62.71
C GLU A 47 32.19 -11.44 62.67
N SER A 48 32.70 -11.79 61.48
CA SER A 48 34.05 -12.33 61.34
C SER A 48 34.62 -12.13 59.92
N LYS A 49 35.69 -11.33 59.87
CA LYS A 49 36.84 -11.33 58.95
C LYS A 49 36.57 -11.26 57.44
N ALA A 50 36.70 -10.04 56.94
CA ALA A 50 37.08 -9.72 55.58
C ALA A 50 38.55 -10.10 55.31
N GLU A 51 38.78 -10.46 54.04
CA GLU A 51 40.03 -10.74 53.31
C GLU A 51 39.98 -12.16 52.71
N ASP A 52 40.10 -12.23 51.38
CA ASP A 52 40.11 -13.43 50.49
C ASP A 52 38.82 -13.88 49.77
N VAL A 53 37.70 -13.14 49.80
CA VAL A 53 36.51 -13.48 48.96
C VAL A 53 36.19 -12.43 47.88
N VAL A 54 36.89 -11.29 47.87
CA VAL A 54 36.58 -10.18 46.94
C VAL A 54 37.14 -10.40 45.52
N ASN A 55 38.07 -11.36 45.32
CA ASN A 55 38.77 -11.48 44.03
C ASN A 55 38.30 -12.61 43.11
N VAL A 56 37.36 -13.46 43.53
CA VAL A 56 36.82 -14.55 42.67
C VAL A 56 35.45 -14.18 42.09
N SER A 57 34.69 -13.32 42.76
CA SER A 57 33.40 -12.81 42.25
C SER A 57 33.55 -11.66 41.24
N ALA A 58 34.67 -10.94 41.25
CA ALA A 58 34.95 -9.87 40.29
C ALA A 58 35.42 -10.37 38.91
N GLU A 59 36.00 -11.58 38.83
CA GLU A 59 36.39 -12.18 37.56
C GLU A 59 35.21 -12.87 36.85
N ILE A 60 34.23 -13.41 37.59
CA ILE A 60 33.05 -14.08 36.99
C ILE A 60 32.00 -13.07 36.51
N VAL A 61 32.02 -11.82 36.99
CA VAL A 61 31.08 -10.77 36.57
C VAL A 61 31.59 -9.95 35.37
N LYS A 62 32.86 -10.10 34.96
CA LYS A 62 33.45 -9.36 33.83
C LYS A 62 33.22 -9.97 32.45
N GLU A 63 32.64 -11.16 32.35
CA GLU A 63 32.58 -11.92 31.08
C GLU A 63 31.23 -11.87 30.34
N LYS A 64 30.26 -11.06 30.78
CA LYS A 64 28.93 -10.96 30.12
C LYS A 64 28.65 -9.67 29.34
N ASP A 65 29.64 -8.78 29.23
CA ASP A 65 29.52 -7.51 28.51
C ASP A 65 30.32 -7.44 27.20
N SER A 66 30.85 -8.56 26.73
CA SER A 66 31.85 -8.62 25.65
C SER A 66 31.32 -8.89 24.24
N ILE A 67 30.03 -9.23 24.07
CA ILE A 67 29.48 -9.54 22.75
C ILE A 67 29.25 -8.23 21.97
N PRO A 68 29.95 -7.99 20.84
CA PRO A 68 29.73 -6.81 20.01
C PRO A 68 28.31 -6.77 19.45
N PHE A 69 27.78 -5.57 19.19
CA PHE A 69 26.43 -5.43 18.62
C PHE A 69 26.26 -6.20 17.30
N SER A 70 27.30 -6.20 16.46
CA SER A 70 27.33 -6.96 15.20
C SER A 70 27.11 -8.46 15.39
N GLU A 71 27.68 -9.07 16.43
CA GLU A 71 27.51 -10.52 16.71
C GLU A 71 26.06 -10.83 17.11
N ILE A 72 25.39 -9.90 17.80
CA ILE A 72 23.97 -10.02 18.13
C ILE A 72 23.13 -9.94 16.85
N ILE A 73 23.40 -8.95 15.99
CA ILE A 73 22.71 -8.80 14.71
C ILE A 73 22.93 -10.03 13.81
N GLU A 74 24.12 -10.60 13.78
CA GLU A 74 24.42 -11.82 13.02
C GLU A 74 23.59 -13.02 13.48
N SER A 75 23.31 -13.12 14.78
CA SER A 75 22.49 -14.19 15.35
C SER A 75 20.99 -14.10 15.03
N ILE A 76 20.50 -12.91 14.63
CA ILE A 76 19.09 -12.67 14.31
C ILE A 76 18.78 -13.19 12.90
N SER A 77 17.67 -13.93 12.76
CA SER A 77 17.20 -14.42 11.47
C SER A 77 16.82 -13.29 10.53
N GLN A 78 17.27 -13.38 9.29
CA GLN A 78 16.98 -12.40 8.25
C GLN A 78 15.71 -12.78 7.47
N LYS A 79 14.82 -11.80 7.23
CA LYS A 79 13.73 -11.91 6.26
C LYS A 79 14.11 -11.20 4.96
N SER A 80 13.55 -11.66 3.83
CA SER A 80 13.74 -11.04 2.51
C SER A 80 12.73 -9.92 2.26
N LEU A 81 13.10 -8.98 1.39
CA LEU A 81 12.22 -7.93 0.88
C LEU A 81 11.70 -8.28 -0.52
N PRO A 82 10.53 -7.76 -0.94
CA PRO A 82 9.58 -7.01 -0.12
C PRO A 82 8.94 -7.90 0.97
N LEU A 83 8.56 -7.30 2.09
CA LEU A 83 7.96 -7.98 3.23
C LEU A 83 6.63 -7.31 3.60
N ILE A 84 5.57 -8.09 3.77
CA ILE A 84 4.37 -7.62 4.48
C ILE A 84 4.47 -8.09 5.92
N ASP A 85 4.35 -7.15 6.86
CA ASP A 85 4.19 -7.47 8.28
C ASP A 85 2.74 -7.19 8.69
N ASP A 86 2.01 -8.28 8.91
CA ASP A 86 0.63 -8.32 9.40
C ASP A 86 0.57 -9.00 10.78
N THR A 87 1.64 -8.87 11.56
CA THR A 87 1.76 -9.50 12.88
C THR A 87 0.59 -9.10 13.77
N SER A 88 -0.17 -10.10 14.19
CA SER A 88 -1.47 -9.98 14.86
C SER A 88 -1.71 -11.21 15.74
N PHE A 89 -2.61 -11.12 16.73
CA PHE A 89 -2.94 -12.25 17.60
C PHE A 89 -3.47 -13.47 16.83
N ASP A 90 -3.99 -13.26 15.62
CA ASP A 90 -4.45 -14.33 14.73
C ASP A 90 -3.32 -14.98 13.92
N THR A 91 -2.30 -14.20 13.54
CA THR A 91 -1.17 -14.65 12.69
C THR A 91 0.00 -15.16 13.52
N PHE A 92 0.14 -14.66 14.74
CA PHE A 92 1.18 -15.06 15.68
C PHE A 92 0.82 -16.40 16.35
N ILE A 93 1.59 -17.43 16.03
CA ILE A 93 1.53 -18.71 16.72
C ILE A 93 2.54 -18.64 17.87
N ASP A 94 2.04 -18.61 19.11
CA ASP A 94 2.83 -18.63 20.34
C ASP A 94 3.84 -19.79 20.31
N GLY A 95 5.06 -19.48 19.87
CA GLY A 95 6.20 -20.37 20.00
C GLY A 95 6.99 -19.97 21.23
N TYR A 96 7.65 -20.95 21.85
CA TYR A 96 8.55 -20.78 22.99
C TYR A 96 9.81 -19.93 22.63
N TYR A 97 9.63 -18.66 22.20
CA TYR A 97 10.68 -17.83 21.59
C TYR A 97 11.09 -16.61 22.43
N SER A 98 10.42 -16.32 23.55
CA SER A 98 10.72 -15.14 24.39
C SER A 98 12.16 -15.08 24.92
N HIS A 99 12.90 -16.20 24.88
CA HIS A 99 14.28 -16.30 25.35
C HIS A 99 15.33 -15.90 24.30
N ARG A 100 14.93 -15.52 23.08
CA ARG A 100 15.87 -15.17 21.99
C ARG A 100 16.12 -13.66 21.82
N VAL A 101 15.30 -12.79 22.43
CA VAL A 101 15.42 -11.34 22.25
C VAL A 101 16.38 -10.74 23.29
N ASN A 102 17.49 -10.17 22.85
CA ASN A 102 18.44 -9.49 23.72
C ASN A 102 17.99 -8.05 24.04
N LYS A 103 17.15 -7.92 25.06
CA LYS A 103 16.46 -6.67 25.44
C LYS A 103 17.42 -5.51 25.75
N GLN A 104 18.54 -5.82 26.42
CA GLN A 104 19.53 -4.82 26.84
C GLN A 104 20.29 -4.26 25.64
N ARG A 105 20.74 -5.13 24.73
CA ARG A 105 21.58 -4.71 23.59
C ARG A 105 20.77 -4.09 22.45
N LEU A 106 19.50 -4.47 22.30
CA LEU A 106 18.55 -3.80 21.40
C LEU A 106 17.96 -2.52 22.01
N LYS A 107 18.36 -2.14 23.24
CA LYS A 107 17.92 -0.93 23.94
C LYS A 107 16.39 -0.80 23.99
N LEU A 108 15.69 -1.91 24.24
CA LEU A 108 14.22 -1.91 24.26
C LEU A 108 13.64 -1.02 25.36
N GLU A 109 14.40 -0.78 26.43
CA GLU A 109 13.99 0.13 27.51
C GLU A 109 13.92 1.60 27.06
N ASP A 110 14.74 1.98 26.06
CA ASP A 110 14.72 3.33 25.47
C ASP A 110 13.50 3.52 24.56
N LEU A 111 13.11 2.47 23.82
CA LEU A 111 11.93 2.46 22.94
C LEU A 111 10.62 2.40 23.73
N TYR A 112 10.64 1.77 24.91
CA TYR A 112 9.45 1.48 25.70
C TYR A 112 9.63 1.99 27.14
N PRO A 113 9.40 3.28 27.43
CA PRO A 113 9.73 3.89 28.72
C PRO A 113 9.04 3.25 29.95
N ASN A 114 7.92 2.55 29.76
CA ASN A 114 7.20 1.83 30.80
C ASN A 114 7.62 0.35 30.93
N PHE A 115 8.78 -0.05 30.40
CA PHE A 115 9.21 -1.46 30.33
C PHE A 115 9.12 -2.23 31.64
N HIS A 116 9.55 -1.61 32.73
CA HIS A 116 9.56 -2.20 34.08
C HIS A 116 8.38 -1.74 34.95
N LYS A 117 7.44 -0.97 34.38
CA LYS A 117 6.31 -0.45 35.13
C LYS A 117 5.25 -1.53 35.30
N GLU A 118 4.83 -1.74 36.56
CA GLU A 118 3.78 -2.70 36.89
C GLU A 118 2.50 -2.41 36.08
N GLY A 119 1.90 -3.47 35.54
CA GLY A 119 0.68 -3.41 34.71
C GLY A 119 0.92 -3.33 33.20
N TYR A 120 2.13 -2.95 32.74
CA TYR A 120 2.43 -2.90 31.29
C TYR A 120 2.93 -4.25 30.75
N ASN A 121 3.69 -5.00 31.55
CA ASN A 121 4.12 -6.38 31.26
C ASN A 121 4.68 -6.59 29.84
N TYR A 122 5.56 -5.69 29.38
CA TYR A 122 6.15 -5.78 28.05
C TYR A 122 6.99 -7.04 27.89
N LEU A 123 6.60 -7.87 26.93
CA LEU A 123 7.26 -9.13 26.63
C LEU A 123 7.68 -9.15 25.16
N PRO A 124 8.97 -9.00 24.87
CA PRO A 124 9.52 -9.26 23.54
C PRO A 124 9.35 -10.74 23.20
N ILE A 125 8.69 -11.03 22.09
CA ILE A 125 8.28 -12.39 21.71
C ILE A 125 8.89 -12.85 20.39
N ASP A 126 9.25 -11.93 19.49
CA ASP A 126 9.91 -12.24 18.23
C ASP A 126 10.90 -11.14 17.81
N VAL A 127 11.87 -11.52 16.97
CA VAL A 127 12.86 -10.61 16.40
C VAL A 127 13.36 -11.13 15.06
N TYR A 128 13.45 -10.24 14.08
CA TYR A 128 14.10 -10.53 12.80
C TYR A 128 14.83 -9.29 12.27
N LYS A 129 15.76 -9.49 11.33
CA LYS A 129 16.49 -8.39 10.68
C LYS A 129 16.13 -8.25 9.22
N LEU A 130 16.28 -7.04 8.71
CA LEU A 130 16.12 -6.68 7.30
C LEU A 130 17.44 -6.11 6.77
N LYS A 131 17.77 -6.44 5.52
CA LYS A 131 18.93 -5.88 4.84
C LYS A 131 18.48 -4.70 3.98
N LEU A 132 18.45 -3.51 4.57
CA LEU A 132 18.07 -2.25 3.90
C LEU A 132 19.29 -1.44 3.46
N SER A 133 20.32 -1.37 4.30
CA SER A 133 21.55 -0.60 4.03
C SER A 133 22.76 -1.32 4.61
N GLU A 134 23.95 -0.96 4.11
CA GLU A 134 25.23 -1.34 4.70
C GLU A 134 25.71 -0.29 5.74
N ASN A 135 25.06 0.88 5.80
CA ASN A 135 25.42 1.98 6.70
C ASN A 135 24.81 1.87 8.11
N PHE A 136 23.73 1.09 8.25
CA PHE A 136 23.01 0.87 9.49
C PHE A 136 22.39 -0.54 9.51
N PHE A 137 22.02 -1.01 10.70
CA PHE A 137 21.30 -2.27 10.88
C PHE A 137 19.81 -2.01 11.09
N THR A 138 18.95 -2.83 10.47
CA THR A 138 17.51 -2.78 10.69
C THR A 138 17.02 -4.05 11.36
N VAL A 139 16.37 -3.90 12.51
CA VAL A 139 15.78 -5.00 13.27
C VAL A 139 14.32 -4.68 13.52
N VAL A 140 13.46 -5.68 13.35
CA VAL A 140 12.08 -5.63 13.79
C VAL A 140 11.95 -6.44 15.07
N VAL A 141 11.34 -5.85 16.08
CA VAL A 141 11.06 -6.49 17.36
C VAL A 141 9.56 -6.52 17.57
N THR A 142 9.02 -7.69 17.87
CA THR A 142 7.61 -7.85 18.25
C THR A 142 7.49 -7.92 19.77
N ILE A 143 6.66 -7.06 20.34
CA ILE A 143 6.39 -6.98 21.78
C ILE A 143 4.91 -7.23 22.04
N LYS A 144 4.63 -8.14 22.97
CA LYS A 144 3.33 -8.26 23.63
C LYS A 144 3.25 -7.22 24.75
N LYS A 145 2.21 -6.39 24.72
CA LYS A 145 1.94 -5.32 25.70
C LYS A 145 0.76 -5.78 26.55
N GLY A 146 1.05 -6.34 27.72
CA GLY A 146 0.05 -7.00 28.54
C GLY A 146 -0.57 -8.21 27.85
N ASP A 147 -1.89 -8.38 27.99
CA ASP A 147 -2.62 -9.54 27.43
C ASP A 147 -3.42 -9.22 26.17
N HIS A 148 -3.57 -7.95 25.82
CA HIS A 148 -4.53 -7.50 24.82
C HIS A 148 -3.93 -6.66 23.68
N GLU A 149 -2.64 -6.33 23.76
CA GLU A 149 -1.98 -5.55 22.72
C GLU A 149 -0.71 -6.26 22.26
N MET A 150 -0.42 -6.15 20.97
CA MET A 150 0.81 -6.62 20.36
C MET A 150 1.27 -5.64 19.30
N GLU A 151 2.59 -5.45 19.17
CA GLU A 151 3.18 -4.45 18.29
C GLU A 151 4.49 -4.99 17.70
N SER A 152 4.69 -4.81 16.39
CA SER A 152 5.99 -4.98 15.73
C SER A 152 6.55 -3.60 15.40
N THR A 153 7.78 -3.34 15.84
CA THR A 153 8.47 -2.06 15.63
C THR A 153 9.76 -2.30 14.86
N LEU A 154 9.88 -1.63 13.72
CA LEU A 154 11.11 -1.56 12.94
C LEU A 154 12.01 -0.50 13.57
N VAL A 155 13.26 -0.87 13.83
CA VAL A 155 14.26 -0.01 14.47
C VAL A 155 15.53 -0.02 13.64
N ASN A 156 15.99 1.18 13.27
CA ASN A 156 17.28 1.38 12.63
C ASN A 156 18.33 1.70 13.70
N TYR A 157 19.46 1.01 13.64
CA TYR A 157 20.58 1.17 14.55
C TYR A 157 21.84 1.54 13.80
N ASP A 158 22.65 2.41 14.37
CA ASP A 158 24.01 2.60 13.87
C ASP A 158 24.84 1.30 14.03
N LEU A 159 26.03 1.27 13.43
CA LEU A 159 26.88 0.08 13.42
C LEU A 159 27.38 -0.36 14.81
N ILE A 160 27.20 0.48 15.85
CA ILE A 160 27.60 0.18 17.23
C ILE A 160 26.40 -0.07 18.16
N GLY A 161 25.16 0.04 17.66
CA GLY A 161 23.94 -0.31 18.38
C GLY A 161 23.20 0.86 19.04
N ASN A 162 23.43 2.11 18.64
CA ASN A 162 22.56 3.22 19.01
C ASN A 162 21.35 3.27 18.09
N ILE A 163 20.16 3.52 18.66
CA ILE A 163 18.94 3.73 17.88
C ILE A 163 19.11 5.03 17.10
N ILE A 164 18.93 4.95 15.78
CA ILE A 164 18.86 6.09 14.87
C ILE A 164 17.41 6.58 14.83
N ASP A 165 16.50 5.67 14.48
CA ASP A 165 15.07 5.94 14.35
C ASP A 165 14.24 4.64 14.43
N TYR A 166 12.92 4.76 14.57
CA TYR A 166 12.02 3.61 14.64
C TYR A 166 10.60 3.93 14.15
N GLN A 167 9.90 2.91 13.67
CA GLN A 167 8.53 3.01 13.21
C GLN A 167 7.73 1.77 13.63
N VAL A 168 6.52 1.98 14.16
CA VAL A 168 5.56 0.90 14.37
C VAL A 168 5.02 0.45 13.02
N ILE A 169 5.23 -0.83 12.70
CA ILE A 169 4.94 -1.42 11.39
C ILE A 169 3.81 -2.45 11.45
N ALA A 170 3.50 -2.99 12.63
CA ALA A 170 2.29 -3.75 12.86
C ALA A 170 1.78 -3.55 14.30
N TYR A 171 0.48 -3.63 14.49
CA TYR A 171 -0.18 -3.46 15.78
C TYR A 171 -1.50 -4.20 15.78
N ASP A 172 -1.87 -4.80 16.91
CA ASP A 172 -3.15 -5.46 17.08
C ASP A 172 -3.64 -5.28 18.52
N GLU A 173 -4.90 -4.88 18.68
CA GLU A 173 -5.58 -4.66 19.95
C GLU A 173 -6.83 -5.53 19.99
N ILE A 174 -6.96 -6.36 21.03
CA ILE A 174 -8.01 -7.39 21.12
C ILE A 174 -8.90 -7.28 22.36
N ALA A 175 -8.71 -6.28 23.22
CA ALA A 175 -9.65 -6.03 24.32
C ALA A 175 -11.00 -5.53 23.77
N GLU A 176 -10.97 -4.50 22.94
CA GLU A 176 -12.14 -3.97 22.23
C GLU A 176 -12.11 -4.32 20.71
N GLY A 177 -10.93 -4.63 20.16
CA GLY A 177 -10.81 -4.97 18.74
C GLY A 177 -10.81 -3.75 17.82
N MET A 178 -10.40 -2.58 18.33
CA MET A 178 -10.63 -1.30 17.68
C MET A 178 -9.51 -0.84 16.75
N PHE A 179 -8.31 -1.40 16.89
CA PHE A 179 -7.12 -0.88 16.23
C PHE A 179 -6.27 -2.00 15.65
N ARG A 180 -5.83 -1.81 14.41
CA ARG A 180 -4.86 -2.68 13.75
C ARG A 180 -3.92 -1.86 12.88
N THR A 181 -2.68 -2.27 12.81
CA THR A 181 -1.70 -1.76 11.87
C THR A 181 -1.07 -2.92 11.14
N GLU A 182 -0.92 -2.78 9.83
CA GLU A 182 -0.15 -3.68 8.97
C GLU A 182 0.71 -2.85 8.02
N SER A 183 1.78 -3.43 7.48
CA SER A 183 2.66 -2.68 6.58
C SER A 183 3.29 -3.53 5.49
N LYS A 184 3.72 -2.86 4.44
CA LYS A 184 4.63 -3.39 3.42
C LYS A 184 5.94 -2.63 3.47
N ILE A 185 7.03 -3.37 3.54
CA ILE A 185 8.40 -2.86 3.61
C ILE A 185 9.11 -3.27 2.33
N THR A 186 9.77 -2.30 1.71
CA THR A 186 10.62 -2.45 0.53
C THR A 186 12.05 -2.03 0.88
N ASP A 187 12.92 -1.85 -0.10
CA ASP A 187 14.31 -1.43 0.09
C ASP A 187 14.46 -0.04 0.73
N ASN A 188 13.60 0.92 0.35
CA ASN A 188 13.68 2.29 0.86
C ASN A 188 12.34 2.88 1.31
N ARG A 189 11.25 2.10 1.32
CA ARG A 189 9.91 2.58 1.74
C ARG A 189 9.21 1.64 2.70
N ILE A 190 8.40 2.24 3.57
CA ILE A 190 7.42 1.56 4.42
C ILE A 190 6.05 2.14 4.10
N VAL A 191 5.11 1.31 3.67
CA VAL A 191 3.70 1.67 3.54
C VAL A 191 2.94 1.05 4.70
N VAL A 192 2.35 1.87 5.56
CA VAL A 192 1.63 1.45 6.76
C VAL A 192 0.14 1.72 6.58
N HIS A 193 -0.71 0.73 6.85
CA HIS A 193 -2.16 0.87 6.95
C HIS A 193 -2.58 0.77 8.41
N GLN A 194 -3.14 1.86 8.94
CA GLN A 194 -3.72 1.93 10.28
C GLN A 194 -5.25 1.86 10.14
N VAL A 195 -5.83 0.80 10.69
CA VAL A 195 -7.28 0.56 10.67
C VAL A 195 -7.86 0.90 12.02
N VAL A 196 -8.93 1.69 12.01
CA VAL A 196 -9.75 2.01 13.17
C VAL A 196 -11.18 1.58 12.92
N TRP A 197 -11.73 0.73 13.79
CA TRP A 197 -13.12 0.31 13.73
C TRP A 197 -13.98 1.19 14.64
N GLU A 198 -14.69 2.16 14.04
CA GLU A 198 -15.72 2.99 14.70
C GLU A 198 -17.13 2.54 14.25
N GLU A 199 -17.85 3.37 13.49
CA GLU A 199 -19.11 2.98 12.82
C GLU A 199 -18.83 2.17 11.54
N GLU A 200 -17.91 2.66 10.72
CA GLU A 200 -17.36 1.98 9.55
C GLU A 200 -15.82 1.98 9.69
N PRO A 201 -15.13 0.93 9.21
CA PRO A 201 -13.67 0.84 9.32
C PRO A 201 -13.01 1.96 8.51
N LYS A 202 -12.16 2.75 9.16
CA LYS A 202 -11.34 3.79 8.52
C LYS A 202 -9.91 3.29 8.39
N ILE A 203 -9.35 3.43 7.19
CA ILE A 203 -7.99 3.00 6.87
C ILE A 203 -7.15 4.22 6.53
N LYS A 204 -6.20 4.56 7.40
CA LYS A 204 -5.19 5.59 7.14
C LYS A 204 -3.95 4.91 6.55
N GLN A 205 -3.59 5.27 5.32
CA GLN A 205 -2.32 4.87 4.71
C GLN A 205 -1.28 5.96 4.98
N VAL A 206 -0.13 5.57 5.52
CA VAL A 206 1.04 6.44 5.69
C VAL A 206 2.22 5.82 4.95
N THR A 207 2.93 6.63 4.17
CA THR A 207 4.11 6.22 3.42
C THR A 207 5.33 6.88 4.02
N TYR A 208 6.33 6.10 4.38
CA TYR A 208 7.62 6.56 4.89
C TYR A 208 8.74 6.26 3.90
N GLN A 209 9.74 7.14 3.84
CA GLN A 209 11.03 6.90 3.20
C GLN A 209 12.08 6.58 4.25
N ILE A 210 12.92 5.59 3.98
CA ILE A 210 14.10 5.28 4.77
C ILE A 210 15.30 5.92 4.07
N LEU A 211 15.95 6.87 4.73
CA LEU A 211 17.12 7.57 4.21
C LEU A 211 18.41 6.75 4.38
N ASP A 212 19.45 7.11 3.64
CA ASP A 212 20.76 6.42 3.65
C ASP A 212 21.46 6.43 5.03
N ASP A 213 21.10 7.38 5.89
CA ASP A 213 21.59 7.50 7.26
C ASP A 213 20.71 6.77 8.30
N GLY A 214 19.62 6.14 7.86
CA GLY A 214 18.71 5.35 8.69
C GLY A 214 17.55 6.13 9.31
N ILE A 215 17.41 7.44 9.01
CA ILE A 215 16.23 8.23 9.41
C ILE A 215 15.00 7.77 8.62
N ILE A 216 13.83 7.78 9.27
CA ILE A 216 12.54 7.40 8.68
C ILE A 216 11.66 8.66 8.57
N ASP A 217 11.52 9.19 7.36
CA ASP A 217 10.72 10.40 7.10
C ASP A 217 9.34 10.05 6.56
N GLU A 218 8.29 10.66 7.10
CA GLU A 218 6.94 10.57 6.52
C GLU A 218 6.91 11.35 5.19
N LEU A 219 6.58 10.65 4.10
CA LEU A 219 6.43 11.23 2.76
C LEU A 219 5.01 11.73 2.50
N ASP A 220 4.03 10.91 2.87
CA ASP A 220 2.62 11.14 2.55
C ASP A 220 1.70 10.38 3.51
N SER A 221 0.49 10.91 3.72
CA SER A 221 -0.55 10.29 4.53
C SER A 221 -1.93 10.60 3.95
N LYS A 222 -2.73 9.56 3.72
CA LYS A 222 -4.10 9.65 3.19
C LYS A 222 -5.08 8.72 3.88
N VAL A 223 -6.37 9.06 3.87
CA VAL A 223 -7.45 8.19 4.37
C VAL A 223 -8.08 7.48 3.18
N LEU A 224 -7.87 6.17 3.06
CA LEU A 224 -8.28 5.40 1.87
C LEU A 224 -9.80 5.40 1.66
N ASN A 225 -10.59 5.53 2.71
CA ASN A 225 -12.04 5.66 2.61
C ASN A 225 -12.51 6.94 1.91
N GLU A 226 -11.67 7.98 1.90
CA GLU A 226 -11.95 9.27 1.26
C GLU A 226 -11.45 9.28 -0.20
N GLU A 227 -10.38 8.54 -0.49
CA GLU A 227 -9.74 8.46 -1.81
C GLU A 227 -10.36 7.38 -2.71
N LEU A 228 -10.71 6.22 -2.14
CA LEU A 228 -11.20 5.07 -2.90
C LEU A 228 -12.73 5.02 -2.88
N SER A 229 -13.33 5.35 -4.02
CA SER A 229 -14.76 5.15 -4.24
C SER A 229 -15.11 3.66 -4.11
N ASN A 230 -16.27 3.34 -3.52
CA ASN A 230 -16.77 1.97 -3.38
C ASN A 230 -15.79 1.00 -2.67
N LEU A 231 -15.08 1.45 -1.62
CA LEU A 231 -14.18 0.60 -0.84
C LEU A 231 -14.75 -0.78 -0.42
N PRO A 232 -16.05 -0.93 -0.08
CA PRO A 232 -16.65 -2.25 0.14
C PRO A 232 -16.56 -3.19 -1.08
N ILE A 233 -16.83 -2.68 -2.28
CA ILE A 233 -16.75 -3.45 -3.53
C ILE A 233 -15.29 -3.74 -3.89
N ILE A 234 -14.39 -2.77 -3.68
CA ILE A 234 -12.94 -2.99 -3.84
C ILE A 234 -12.47 -4.11 -2.91
N THR A 235 -12.96 -4.15 -1.66
CA THR A 235 -12.59 -5.20 -0.71
C THR A 235 -13.04 -6.58 -1.19
N ILE A 236 -14.28 -6.71 -1.70
CA ILE A 236 -14.76 -7.96 -2.33
C ILE A 236 -13.87 -8.34 -3.52
N THR A 237 -13.48 -7.35 -4.34
CA THR A 237 -12.57 -7.54 -5.48
C THR A 237 -11.24 -8.13 -5.03
N LEU A 238 -10.64 -7.57 -3.99
CA LEU A 238 -9.36 -8.02 -3.45
C LEU A 238 -9.45 -9.43 -2.86
N GLU A 239 -10.56 -9.76 -2.17
CA GLU A 239 -10.79 -11.11 -1.66
C GLU A 239 -10.86 -12.16 -2.78
N GLU A 240 -11.56 -11.85 -3.88
CA GLU A 240 -11.61 -12.72 -5.07
C GLU A 240 -10.23 -12.91 -5.70
N LEU A 241 -9.43 -11.84 -5.74
CA LEU A 241 -8.06 -11.87 -6.24
C LEU A 241 -7.07 -12.51 -5.25
N LYS A 242 -7.46 -12.73 -4.00
CA LYS A 242 -6.59 -13.14 -2.87
C LYS A 242 -5.46 -12.14 -2.62
N LEU A 243 -5.78 -10.86 -2.77
CA LEU A 243 -4.90 -9.73 -2.51
C LEU A 243 -5.39 -8.94 -1.29
N ASN A 244 -4.54 -8.08 -0.74
CA ASN A 244 -4.90 -7.04 0.21
C ASN A 244 -4.52 -5.65 -0.31
N LEU A 245 -4.86 -4.59 0.43
CA LEU A 245 -4.60 -3.21 0.02
C LEU A 245 -3.10 -2.87 -0.06
N LEU A 246 -2.23 -3.61 0.64
CA LEU A 246 -0.78 -3.46 0.56
C LEU A 246 -0.18 -4.13 -0.70
N ASN A 247 -0.92 -5.03 -1.34
CA ASN A 247 -0.49 -5.68 -2.59
C ASN A 247 -0.76 -4.83 -3.84
N ILE A 248 -1.45 -3.70 -3.72
CA ILE A 248 -1.95 -2.94 -4.88
C ILE A 248 -1.46 -1.50 -4.86
N LYS A 249 -1.45 -0.87 -6.04
CA LYS A 249 -1.13 0.55 -6.18
C LYS A 249 -2.41 1.37 -5.98
N THR A 250 -2.69 1.75 -4.73
CA THR A 250 -3.98 2.35 -4.34
C THR A 250 -4.33 3.61 -5.11
N GLU A 251 -3.34 4.42 -5.53
CA GLU A 251 -3.58 5.62 -6.35
C GLU A 251 -4.15 5.37 -7.75
N PHE A 252 -4.11 4.13 -8.25
CA PHE A 252 -4.62 3.76 -9.58
C PHE A 252 -5.85 2.85 -9.51
N VAL A 253 -6.39 2.61 -8.31
CA VAL A 253 -7.63 1.85 -8.15
C VAL A 253 -8.79 2.76 -8.50
N VAL A 254 -9.60 2.33 -9.47
CA VAL A 254 -10.78 3.07 -9.92
C VAL A 254 -12.00 2.15 -10.01
N SER A 255 -13.18 2.73 -9.76
CA SER A 255 -14.45 2.03 -9.93
C SER A 255 -15.53 2.93 -10.51
N GLU A 256 -16.38 2.36 -11.36
CA GLU A 256 -17.48 3.07 -12.04
C GLU A 256 -18.70 2.15 -12.23
N GLU A 257 -19.88 2.75 -12.32
CA GLU A 257 -21.11 2.03 -12.68
C GLU A 257 -21.08 1.59 -14.16
N HIS A 258 -21.48 0.36 -14.44
CA HIS A 258 -21.51 -0.16 -15.80
C HIS A 258 -22.62 0.52 -16.63
N PRO A 259 -22.37 0.91 -17.90
CA PRO A 259 -23.33 1.67 -18.72
C PRO A 259 -24.68 0.95 -18.91
N ASP A 260 -24.66 -0.37 -19.10
CA ASP A 260 -25.88 -1.16 -19.30
C ASP A 260 -26.66 -1.46 -18.00
N ASN A 261 -26.01 -1.40 -16.83
CA ASN A 261 -26.62 -1.80 -15.56
C ASN A 261 -25.89 -1.14 -14.37
N PRO A 262 -26.46 -0.09 -13.75
CA PRO A 262 -25.85 0.62 -12.62
C PRO A 262 -25.54 -0.24 -11.39
N ASP A 263 -26.21 -1.39 -11.23
CA ASP A 263 -25.91 -2.30 -10.13
C ASP A 263 -24.66 -3.15 -10.37
N ASP A 264 -24.11 -3.13 -11.58
CA ASP A 264 -22.85 -3.79 -11.90
C ASP A 264 -21.73 -2.74 -11.86
N ILE A 265 -20.78 -2.91 -10.96
CA ILE A 265 -19.67 -1.98 -10.75
C ILE A 265 -18.43 -2.55 -11.41
N ILE A 266 -17.83 -1.78 -12.31
CA ILE A 266 -16.51 -2.05 -12.89
C ILE A 266 -15.47 -1.62 -11.88
N VAL A 267 -14.49 -2.48 -11.60
CA VAL A 267 -13.37 -2.18 -10.70
C VAL A 267 -12.07 -2.53 -11.41
N VAL A 268 -11.12 -1.60 -11.39
CA VAL A 268 -9.75 -1.79 -11.87
C VAL A 268 -8.81 -1.84 -10.67
N VAL A 269 -8.06 -2.92 -10.53
CA VAL A 269 -7.14 -3.17 -9.41
C VAL A 269 -5.74 -3.45 -9.97
N PRO A 270 -4.80 -2.49 -9.82
CA PRO A 270 -3.41 -2.70 -10.21
C PRO A 270 -2.61 -3.38 -9.09
N GLU A 271 -2.38 -4.69 -9.22
CA GLU A 271 -1.53 -5.50 -8.35
C GLU A 271 -0.06 -5.15 -8.59
N ILE A 272 0.69 -4.90 -7.52
CA ILE A 272 2.14 -4.63 -7.56
C ILE A 272 2.88 -5.95 -7.72
N VAL A 273 3.57 -6.12 -8.86
CA VAL A 273 4.51 -7.22 -9.11
C VAL A 273 5.88 -6.87 -8.56
N GLU A 274 6.36 -5.69 -8.92
CA GLU A 274 7.66 -5.14 -8.51
C GLU A 274 7.56 -3.62 -8.38
N GLU A 275 8.32 -3.06 -7.44
CA GLU A 275 8.38 -1.61 -7.21
C GLU A 275 9.74 -1.25 -6.63
N GLY A 276 10.36 -0.22 -7.20
CA GLY A 276 11.53 0.45 -6.66
C GLY A 276 11.36 1.98 -6.73
N GLU A 277 12.44 2.73 -6.47
CA GLU A 277 12.37 4.19 -6.28
C GLU A 277 11.75 4.96 -7.47
N HIS A 278 12.02 4.53 -8.69
CA HIS A 278 11.60 5.22 -9.92
C HIS A 278 10.95 4.30 -10.95
N TYR A 279 10.59 3.08 -10.56
CA TYR A 279 9.96 2.14 -11.46
C TYR A 279 8.98 1.23 -10.72
N PHE A 280 8.00 0.72 -11.45
CA PHE A 280 7.15 -0.37 -10.98
C PHE A 280 6.61 -1.19 -12.14
N GLU A 281 6.28 -2.44 -11.85
CA GLU A 281 5.54 -3.36 -12.72
C GLU A 281 4.25 -3.77 -12.03
N LEU A 282 3.13 -3.71 -12.75
CA LEU A 282 1.80 -4.03 -12.28
C LEU A 282 1.16 -5.16 -13.12
N ASN A 283 0.35 -5.99 -12.47
CA ASN A 283 -0.71 -6.73 -13.15
C ASN A 283 -2.02 -5.97 -12.97
N ASN A 284 -2.68 -5.64 -14.07
CA ASN A 284 -3.96 -4.95 -14.01
C ASN A 284 -5.11 -5.94 -14.04
N HIS A 285 -5.96 -5.93 -13.00
CA HIS A 285 -7.16 -6.75 -12.91
C HIS A 285 -8.41 -5.89 -13.13
N ILE A 286 -9.30 -6.34 -14.01
CA ILE A 286 -10.59 -5.68 -14.25
C ILE A 286 -11.67 -6.67 -13.87
N LEU A 287 -12.55 -6.27 -12.97
CA LEU A 287 -13.69 -7.08 -12.54
C LEU A 287 -14.98 -6.29 -12.70
N ILE A 288 -16.07 -7.01 -12.93
CA ILE A 288 -17.42 -6.48 -12.79
C ILE A 288 -18.08 -7.20 -11.62
N ILE A 289 -18.55 -6.45 -10.64
CA ILE A 289 -19.16 -6.98 -9.43
C ILE A 289 -20.58 -6.45 -9.31
N ASN A 290 -21.54 -7.31 -9.05
CA ASN A 290 -22.88 -6.85 -8.74
C ASN A 290 -22.92 -6.26 -7.32
N ALA A 291 -23.20 -4.96 -7.19
CA ALA A 291 -23.20 -4.24 -5.92
C ALA A 291 -24.23 -4.76 -4.91
N ARG A 292 -25.32 -5.39 -5.36
CA ARG A 292 -26.37 -5.91 -4.47
C ARG A 292 -26.00 -7.27 -3.89
N SER A 293 -25.47 -8.18 -4.70
CA SER A 293 -25.16 -9.55 -4.27
C SER A 293 -23.71 -9.72 -3.82
N GLY A 294 -22.80 -8.84 -4.23
CA GLY A 294 -21.35 -9.01 -4.10
C GLY A 294 -20.79 -10.07 -5.04
N GLU A 295 -21.57 -10.54 -6.02
CA GLU A 295 -21.15 -11.57 -6.97
C GLU A 295 -20.22 -10.99 -8.03
N VAL A 296 -19.08 -11.67 -8.25
CA VAL A 296 -18.16 -11.36 -9.34
C VAL A 296 -18.75 -11.90 -10.64
N MET A 297 -19.19 -11.00 -11.51
CA MET A 297 -19.87 -11.31 -12.76
C MET A 297 -18.90 -11.62 -13.89
N GLN A 298 -17.85 -10.80 -14.02
CA GLN A 298 -16.81 -10.96 -15.03
C GLN A 298 -15.44 -10.61 -14.46
N LYS A 299 -14.41 -11.24 -15.03
CA LYS A 299 -13.01 -10.97 -14.70
C LYS A 299 -12.12 -10.94 -15.93
N PHE A 300 -11.11 -10.08 -15.90
CA PHE A 300 -9.99 -10.04 -16.83
C PHE A 300 -8.71 -9.64 -16.09
N SER A 301 -7.57 -10.07 -16.60
CA SER A 301 -6.27 -9.73 -16.03
C SER A 301 -5.22 -9.60 -17.12
N GLN A 302 -4.50 -8.49 -17.09
CA GLN A 302 -3.37 -8.19 -17.97
C GLN A 302 -2.11 -8.09 -17.13
N LYS A 303 -1.00 -8.61 -17.64
CA LYS A 303 0.29 -8.61 -16.95
C LYS A 303 1.27 -7.63 -17.60
N GLY A 304 2.24 -7.17 -16.82
CA GLY A 304 3.40 -6.45 -17.33
C GLY A 304 3.11 -4.99 -17.69
N LEU A 305 2.24 -4.33 -16.95
CA LEU A 305 2.06 -2.88 -17.04
C LEU A 305 3.23 -2.20 -16.31
N THR A 306 4.17 -1.65 -17.05
CA THR A 306 5.38 -1.01 -16.49
C THR A 306 5.28 0.51 -16.44
N SER A 307 6.00 1.11 -15.51
CA SER A 307 6.23 2.56 -15.41
C SER A 307 7.68 2.81 -15.03
N ASP A 308 8.37 3.70 -15.76
CA ASP A 308 9.77 4.03 -15.56
C ASP A 308 10.07 5.51 -15.93
N ALA A 309 10.96 5.77 -16.89
CA ALA A 309 11.18 7.08 -17.49
C ALA A 309 9.90 7.63 -18.16
N VAL A 310 9.04 6.75 -18.69
CA VAL A 310 7.69 7.09 -19.12
C VAL A 310 6.73 6.63 -18.02
N MET A 311 6.36 7.57 -17.17
CA MET A 311 5.64 7.28 -15.93
C MET A 311 4.15 7.07 -16.22
N LEU A 312 3.58 5.98 -15.72
CA LEU A 312 2.12 5.85 -15.60
C LEU A 312 1.65 6.87 -14.55
N ARG A 313 0.71 7.73 -14.97
CA ARG A 313 0.21 8.84 -14.16
C ARG A 313 -1.23 8.66 -13.74
N ASP A 314 -2.02 7.97 -14.54
CA ASP A 314 -3.45 7.82 -14.27
C ASP A 314 -4.02 6.55 -14.92
N ILE A 315 -5.02 5.98 -14.27
CA ILE A 315 -5.89 4.94 -14.82
C ILE A 315 -7.32 5.40 -14.60
N LYS A 316 -8.14 5.43 -15.66
CA LYS A 316 -9.56 5.80 -15.57
C LYS A 316 -10.44 4.78 -16.26
N ILE A 317 -11.69 4.69 -15.82
CA ILE A 317 -12.74 3.98 -16.55
C ILE A 317 -13.51 5.02 -17.36
N ASP A 318 -13.65 4.78 -18.66
CA ASP A 318 -14.41 5.61 -19.58
C ASP A 318 -15.74 4.94 -19.92
N ILE A 319 -16.84 5.56 -19.51
CA ILE A 319 -18.22 5.12 -19.76
C ILE A 319 -18.80 5.83 -21.00
N GLY A 320 -17.93 6.24 -21.93
CA GLY A 320 -18.32 6.81 -23.21
C GLY A 320 -19.34 5.96 -23.98
N PRO A 321 -20.02 6.53 -24.99
CA PRO A 321 -21.13 5.90 -25.69
C PRO A 321 -20.67 4.83 -26.70
N TYR A 322 -19.89 3.86 -26.26
CA TYR A 322 -19.31 2.79 -27.07
C TYR A 322 -20.32 1.66 -27.33
N LEU A 323 -21.47 1.98 -27.93
CA LEU A 323 -22.41 0.97 -28.38
C LEU A 323 -21.77 0.18 -29.55
N VAL A 324 -21.26 -1.02 -29.26
CA VAL A 324 -20.50 -1.85 -30.22
C VAL A 324 -21.37 -2.90 -30.90
N THR A 325 -22.54 -3.22 -30.34
CA THR A 325 -23.63 -3.96 -31.00
C THR A 325 -24.97 -3.33 -30.60
N GLU A 326 -26.11 -3.79 -31.13
CA GLU A 326 -27.43 -3.21 -30.80
C GLU A 326 -27.76 -3.20 -29.29
N ASN A 327 -27.17 -4.10 -28.51
CA ASN A 327 -27.49 -4.28 -27.09
C ASN A 327 -26.22 -4.48 -26.24
N THR A 328 -25.08 -3.94 -26.68
CA THR A 328 -23.82 -4.10 -25.93
C THR A 328 -23.04 -2.81 -25.96
N HIS A 329 -22.92 -2.18 -24.79
CA HIS A 329 -21.97 -1.10 -24.58
C HIS A 329 -20.62 -1.71 -24.17
N ALA A 330 -19.55 -1.24 -24.81
CA ALA A 330 -18.22 -1.38 -24.26
C ALA A 330 -17.97 -0.27 -23.24
N PHE A 331 -17.01 -0.50 -22.35
CA PHE A 331 -16.40 0.55 -21.53
C PHE A 331 -14.91 0.59 -21.81
N GLY A 332 -14.31 1.77 -21.64
CA GLY A 332 -12.89 2.00 -21.83
C GLY A 332 -12.11 1.90 -20.52
N ILE A 333 -10.89 1.39 -20.59
CA ILE A 333 -9.85 1.67 -19.59
C ILE A 333 -8.85 2.61 -20.23
N LEU A 334 -8.72 3.81 -19.67
CA LEU A 334 -7.77 4.83 -20.08
C LEU A 334 -6.50 4.72 -19.23
N MET A 335 -5.34 4.81 -19.87
CA MET A 335 -4.05 4.89 -19.19
C MET A 335 -3.28 6.10 -19.70
N TYR A 336 -3.00 7.04 -18.80
CA TYR A 336 -2.22 8.25 -19.11
C TYR A 336 -0.78 8.08 -18.65
N ARG A 337 0.16 8.40 -19.55
CA ARG A 337 1.60 8.32 -19.35
C ARG A 337 2.28 9.65 -19.67
N TYR A 338 3.35 9.93 -18.93
CA TYR A 338 4.09 11.19 -19.03
C TYR A 338 5.61 10.95 -18.90
N GLY A 339 6.39 11.51 -19.83
CA GLY A 339 7.85 11.53 -19.79
C GLY A 339 8.37 12.84 -19.18
N THR A 340 9.35 12.75 -18.29
CA THR A 340 9.88 13.91 -17.54
C THR A 340 11.02 14.66 -18.25
N SER A 341 11.45 14.20 -19.42
CA SER A 341 12.53 14.83 -20.18
C SER A 341 12.11 16.19 -20.70
N ARG A 342 12.83 17.25 -20.31
CA ARG A 342 12.62 18.60 -20.85
C ARG A 342 13.07 18.75 -22.30
N ALA A 343 14.07 17.96 -22.71
CA ALA A 343 14.57 17.96 -24.08
C ALA A 343 13.62 17.22 -25.01
N ASN A 344 13.03 16.12 -24.53
CA ASN A 344 12.14 15.27 -25.31
C ASN A 344 10.83 15.07 -24.53
N PRO A 345 9.95 16.09 -24.46
CA PRO A 345 8.68 15.95 -23.76
C PRO A 345 7.85 14.85 -24.42
N TYR A 346 7.13 14.09 -23.61
CA TYR A 346 6.30 12.99 -24.07
C TYR A 346 5.06 12.86 -23.20
N GLU A 347 3.90 12.75 -23.82
CA GLU A 347 2.65 12.39 -23.16
C GLU A 347 1.85 11.44 -24.05
N ASN A 348 1.21 10.45 -23.44
CA ASN A 348 0.38 9.50 -24.16
C ASN A 348 -0.83 9.14 -23.31
N GLU A 349 -1.99 9.09 -23.94
CA GLU A 349 -3.19 8.50 -23.35
C GLU A 349 -3.74 7.46 -24.33
N ASN A 350 -3.89 6.24 -23.85
CA ASN A 350 -4.44 5.16 -24.63
C ASN A 350 -5.71 4.60 -24.00
N ILE A 351 -6.55 4.00 -24.84
CA ILE A 351 -7.81 3.36 -24.45
C ILE A 351 -7.79 1.89 -24.82
N GLU A 352 -8.26 1.06 -23.90
CA GLU A 352 -8.67 -0.32 -24.16
C GLU A 352 -10.18 -0.47 -23.99
N LEU A 353 -10.89 -1.02 -24.98
CA LEU A 353 -12.34 -1.24 -24.88
C LEU A 353 -12.67 -2.68 -24.48
N PHE A 354 -13.56 -2.84 -23.50
CA PHE A 354 -13.98 -4.14 -22.98
C PHE A 354 -15.48 -4.36 -23.09
N ILE A 355 -15.87 -5.61 -23.37
CA ILE A 355 -17.27 -6.06 -23.30
C ILE A 355 -17.41 -7.28 -22.40
N LYS A 356 -18.60 -7.44 -21.80
CA LYS A 356 -19.01 -8.67 -21.10
C LYS A 356 -19.02 -9.86 -22.07
N SER A 357 -18.42 -10.98 -21.68
CA SER A 357 -18.43 -12.22 -22.46
C SER A 357 -18.49 -13.44 -21.53
N GLY A 358 -19.72 -13.86 -21.20
CA GLY A 358 -19.96 -14.91 -20.22
C GLY A 358 -19.46 -14.48 -18.83
N ASP A 359 -18.54 -15.26 -18.27
CA ASP A 359 -17.84 -15.05 -17.00
C ASP A 359 -16.52 -14.26 -17.15
N THR A 360 -16.18 -13.82 -18.36
CA THR A 360 -14.95 -13.07 -18.65
C THR A 360 -15.25 -11.70 -19.26
N LEU A 361 -14.23 -10.83 -19.31
CA LEU A 361 -14.26 -9.65 -20.17
C LEU A 361 -13.43 -9.91 -21.42
N LYS A 362 -13.95 -9.47 -22.57
CA LYS A 362 -13.22 -9.49 -23.83
C LYS A 362 -12.74 -8.10 -24.14
N ASN A 363 -11.42 -7.91 -24.21
CA ASN A 363 -10.84 -6.72 -24.82
C ASN A 363 -11.11 -6.77 -26.35
N VAL A 364 -11.78 -5.75 -26.86
CA VAL A 364 -12.15 -5.61 -28.28
C VAL A 364 -11.44 -4.45 -28.97
N LEU A 365 -10.70 -3.60 -28.26
CA LEU A 365 -9.80 -2.60 -28.83
C LEU A 365 -8.57 -2.50 -27.93
N TYR A 366 -7.40 -2.81 -28.47
CA TYR A 366 -6.16 -2.90 -27.68
C TYR A 366 -5.32 -1.64 -27.80
N ASN A 367 -4.96 -1.06 -26.66
CA ASN A 367 -3.96 0.00 -26.47
C ASN A 367 -3.99 1.06 -27.59
N PHE A 368 -5.17 1.59 -27.88
CA PHE A 368 -5.36 2.55 -28.96
C PHE A 368 -5.06 3.96 -28.47
N ASP A 369 -4.14 4.66 -29.11
CA ASP A 369 -3.76 6.01 -28.69
C ASP A 369 -4.88 7.01 -29.01
N ILE A 370 -5.46 7.60 -27.96
CA ILE A 370 -6.43 8.70 -28.08
C ILE A 370 -5.76 10.06 -27.92
N MET A 371 -4.58 10.10 -27.32
CA MET A 371 -3.74 11.28 -27.28
C MET A 371 -2.28 10.85 -27.35
N ASP A 372 -1.52 11.50 -28.22
CA ASP A 372 -0.07 11.34 -28.28
C ASP A 372 0.55 12.72 -28.47
N TYR A 373 1.53 13.04 -27.65
CA TYR A 373 2.28 14.29 -27.71
C TYR A 373 3.75 13.98 -27.55
N GLY A 374 4.55 14.49 -28.47
CA GLY A 374 5.99 14.34 -28.43
C GLY A 374 6.70 15.44 -29.20
N GLY A 375 7.98 15.62 -28.91
CA GLY A 375 8.79 16.58 -29.65
C GLY A 375 10.24 16.58 -29.20
N GLU A 376 11.01 17.46 -29.82
CA GLU A 376 12.40 17.71 -29.49
C GLU A 376 12.62 19.20 -29.28
N ARG A 377 13.26 19.53 -28.17
CA ARG A 377 13.72 20.88 -27.85
C ARG A 377 15.21 20.96 -28.09
N VAL A 378 15.60 21.77 -29.07
CA VAL A 378 16.98 21.96 -29.52
C VAL A 378 17.70 23.03 -28.70
N ALA A 379 17.01 24.11 -28.34
CA ALA A 379 17.57 25.23 -27.59
C ALA A 379 16.57 25.80 -26.55
N ASP A 380 16.88 26.96 -25.97
CA ASP A 380 16.06 27.56 -24.91
C ASP A 380 14.59 27.74 -25.29
N CYS A 381 14.23 27.91 -26.56
CA CYS A 381 12.85 27.69 -27.00
C CYS A 381 12.71 27.20 -28.43
N GLU A 382 13.81 26.82 -29.06
CA GLU A 382 13.76 26.22 -30.38
C GLU A 382 13.36 24.75 -30.24
N GLY A 383 12.32 24.34 -30.96
CA GLY A 383 11.85 22.97 -30.93
C GLY A 383 10.66 22.70 -31.84
N GLU A 384 10.41 21.42 -32.05
CA GLU A 384 9.32 20.91 -32.88
C GLU A 384 8.51 19.90 -32.07
N TYR A 385 7.18 20.03 -32.13
CA TYR A 385 6.26 19.20 -31.37
C TYR A 385 5.10 18.74 -32.24
N LEU A 386 4.61 17.54 -31.98
CA LEU A 386 3.44 16.98 -32.62
C LEU A 386 2.46 16.53 -31.54
N ARG A 387 1.22 17.01 -31.61
CA ARG A 387 0.10 16.54 -30.80
C ARG A 387 -0.95 15.92 -31.68
N THR A 388 -1.34 14.69 -31.38
CA THR A 388 -2.49 14.03 -31.97
C THR A 388 -3.54 13.80 -30.88
N THR A 389 -4.80 14.11 -31.16
CA THR A 389 -5.92 13.82 -30.25
C THR A 389 -7.06 13.22 -31.05
N SER A 390 -7.59 12.10 -30.58
CA SER A 390 -8.55 11.27 -31.33
C SER A 390 -9.83 11.06 -30.54
N ALA A 391 -10.98 11.20 -31.22
CA ALA A 391 -12.29 10.86 -30.69
C ALA A 391 -12.83 9.59 -31.37
N LEU A 392 -13.33 8.66 -30.58
CA LEU A 392 -13.92 7.41 -31.05
C LEU A 392 -15.45 7.55 -31.12
N MET A 393 -16.02 7.32 -32.30
CA MET A 393 -17.45 7.47 -32.57
C MET A 393 -18.01 6.21 -33.23
N PRO A 394 -18.76 5.38 -32.50
CA PRO A 394 -19.49 4.27 -33.11
C PRO A 394 -20.44 4.76 -34.21
N LEU A 395 -20.50 4.00 -35.29
CA LEU A 395 -21.36 4.25 -36.45
C LEU A 395 -22.54 3.26 -36.46
N THR A 396 -23.45 3.44 -37.41
CA THR A 396 -24.54 2.49 -37.67
C THR A 396 -24.14 1.38 -38.65
N THR A 397 -23.04 1.55 -39.40
CA THR A 397 -22.50 0.50 -40.27
C THR A 397 -21.89 -0.61 -39.45
N LYS A 398 -21.94 -1.85 -39.95
CA LYS A 398 -21.45 -3.02 -39.22
C LYS A 398 -20.48 -3.85 -40.03
N THR A 399 -19.50 -4.40 -39.32
CA THR A 399 -18.61 -5.45 -39.81
C THR A 399 -18.65 -6.60 -38.80
N ASN A 400 -18.87 -7.84 -39.26
CA ASN A 400 -18.94 -9.03 -38.41
C ASN A 400 -19.94 -8.91 -37.22
N GLY A 401 -21.04 -8.19 -37.41
CA GLY A 401 -22.10 -8.01 -36.40
C GLY A 401 -21.85 -6.88 -35.40
N PHE A 402 -20.69 -6.23 -35.45
CA PHE A 402 -20.31 -5.12 -34.60
C PHE A 402 -20.38 -3.80 -35.36
N PHE A 403 -20.78 -2.72 -34.69
CA PHE A 403 -20.76 -1.37 -35.24
C PHE A 403 -19.33 -0.94 -35.53
N ASP A 404 -19.07 -0.37 -36.70
CA ASP A 404 -17.76 0.19 -37.04
C ASP A 404 -17.51 1.45 -36.19
N ILE A 405 -16.25 1.73 -35.83
CA ILE A 405 -15.90 2.92 -35.05
C ILE A 405 -15.14 3.89 -35.95
N ARG A 406 -15.68 5.08 -36.15
CA ARG A 406 -14.96 6.18 -36.79
C ARG A 406 -14.06 6.85 -35.76
N VAL A 407 -12.81 7.03 -36.13
CA VAL A 407 -11.84 7.82 -35.36
C VAL A 407 -11.62 9.12 -36.09
N GLU A 408 -11.86 10.23 -35.39
CA GLU A 408 -11.55 11.57 -35.88
C GLU A 408 -10.38 12.11 -35.07
N SER A 409 -9.27 12.40 -35.74
CA SER A 409 -8.04 12.88 -35.12
C SER A 409 -7.76 14.32 -35.52
N GLU A 410 -7.50 15.17 -34.54
CA GLU A 410 -6.87 16.47 -34.72
C GLU A 410 -5.36 16.32 -34.53
N ILE A 411 -4.59 16.87 -35.46
CA ILE A 411 -3.13 16.84 -35.45
C ILE A 411 -2.64 18.28 -35.47
N ILE A 412 -1.89 18.67 -34.43
CA ILE A 412 -1.28 19.99 -34.27
C ILE A 412 0.23 19.81 -34.33
N TYR A 413 0.86 20.41 -35.34
CA TYR A 413 2.30 20.54 -35.41
C TYR A 413 2.70 21.93 -34.94
N THR A 414 3.57 22.01 -33.94
CA THR A 414 4.04 23.26 -33.35
C THR A 414 5.54 23.40 -33.61
N GLU A 415 5.94 24.55 -34.15
CA GLU A 415 7.34 24.94 -34.32
C GLU A 415 7.58 26.21 -33.50
N SER A 416 8.53 26.16 -32.56
CA SER A 416 8.87 27.29 -31.71
C SER A 416 10.29 27.78 -31.97
N SER A 417 10.49 29.09 -31.93
CA SER A 417 11.80 29.73 -32.13
C SER A 417 11.87 31.10 -31.45
N LEU A 418 13.08 31.60 -31.23
CA LEU A 418 13.32 32.97 -30.77
C LEU A 418 13.05 33.97 -31.90
N ASP A 419 12.32 35.03 -31.60
CA ASP A 419 12.21 36.17 -32.49
C ASP A 419 13.39 37.13 -32.38
N LYS A 420 13.31 38.24 -33.11
CA LYS A 420 14.37 39.25 -33.16
C LYS A 420 14.52 40.04 -31.87
N ASP A 421 13.49 40.07 -31.03
CA ASP A 421 13.46 40.77 -29.75
C ASP A 421 13.85 39.82 -28.58
N GLY A 422 14.11 38.55 -28.90
CA GLY A 422 14.49 37.52 -27.93
C GLY A 422 13.30 36.89 -27.22
N GLU A 423 12.07 37.11 -27.71
CA GLU A 423 10.87 36.46 -27.20
C GLU A 423 10.63 35.14 -27.95
N CYS A 424 10.08 34.16 -27.24
CA CYS A 424 9.80 32.85 -27.82
C CYS A 424 8.41 32.84 -28.45
N ASN A 425 8.38 32.65 -29.76
CA ASN A 425 7.15 32.56 -30.53
C ASN A 425 6.95 31.14 -31.07
N ALA A 426 5.70 30.67 -31.07
CA ALA A 426 5.31 29.38 -31.61
C ALA A 426 4.33 29.55 -32.77
N THR A 427 4.44 28.70 -33.78
CA THR A 427 3.50 28.62 -34.91
C THR A 427 2.89 27.24 -34.98
N ASP A 428 1.56 27.19 -34.98
CA ASP A 428 0.80 25.94 -35.08
C ASP A 428 0.27 25.69 -36.49
N LYS A 429 0.40 24.45 -36.96
CA LYS A 429 -0.20 23.94 -38.19
C LYS A 429 -1.20 22.84 -37.81
N HIS A 430 -2.48 23.11 -38.05
CA HIS A 430 -3.56 22.17 -37.77
C HIS A 430 -3.88 21.32 -39.00
N SER A 431 -4.12 20.04 -38.78
CA SER A 431 -4.67 19.13 -39.78
C SER A 431 -5.58 18.11 -39.11
N THR A 432 -6.37 17.40 -39.91
CA THR A 432 -7.26 16.35 -39.41
C THR A 432 -7.08 15.07 -40.19
N GLN A 433 -7.31 13.95 -39.50
CA GLN A 433 -7.32 12.62 -40.08
C GLN A 433 -8.58 11.88 -39.66
N THR A 434 -9.10 11.03 -40.55
CA THR A 434 -10.19 10.12 -40.23
C THR A 434 -9.77 8.69 -40.52
N LYS A 435 -9.94 7.80 -39.53
CA LYS A 435 -9.77 6.36 -39.68
C LYS A 435 -11.10 5.66 -39.39
N LEU A 436 -11.31 4.50 -40.00
CA LEU A 436 -12.43 3.63 -39.67
C LEU A 436 -11.88 2.32 -39.11
N LEU A 437 -12.21 2.02 -37.86
CA LEU A 437 -11.90 0.75 -37.21
C LEU A 437 -13.03 -0.24 -37.46
N LYS A 438 -12.66 -1.44 -37.92
CA LYS A 438 -13.63 -2.50 -38.20
C LYS A 438 -13.35 -3.72 -37.33
N PHE A 439 -14.40 -4.35 -36.85
CA PHE A 439 -14.26 -5.55 -36.05
C PHE A 439 -13.90 -6.75 -36.92
N ASN A 440 -12.72 -7.34 -36.73
CA ASN A 440 -12.24 -8.47 -37.53
C ASN A 440 -12.79 -9.84 -37.08
N GLY A 441 -13.72 -9.86 -36.12
CA GLY A 441 -14.24 -11.06 -35.46
C GLY A 441 -13.61 -11.30 -34.07
N LYS A 442 -12.49 -10.63 -33.77
CA LYS A 442 -11.84 -10.67 -32.46
C LYS A 442 -11.75 -9.29 -31.83
N PHE A 443 -11.25 -8.31 -32.56
CA PHE A 443 -11.02 -6.94 -32.11
C PHE A 443 -11.16 -5.94 -33.26
N TYR A 444 -11.18 -4.65 -32.94
CA TYR A 444 -11.16 -3.52 -33.85
C TYR A 444 -9.74 -3.24 -34.35
N GLU A 445 -9.55 -3.08 -35.67
CA GLU A 445 -8.28 -2.69 -36.30
C GLU A 445 -8.44 -1.68 -37.45
#